data_AF-A0A7K6MKJ9-F1
#
_entry.id   AF-A0A7K6MKJ9-F1
#
_cell.length_a   1.000
_cell.length_b   1.000
_cell.length_c   1.000
_cell.angle_alpha   90.00
_cell.angle_beta   90.00
_cell.angle_gamma   90.00
#
_symmetry.space_group_name_H-M   'P 1'
#
loop_
_entity.id
_entity.type
_entity.pdbx_description
1 polymer ?
#
loop_
_entity_poly.entity_id
_entity_poly.type
_entity_poly.pdbx_seq_one_letter_code
_entity_poly.pdbx_strand_id
1 'polypeptide(L)'
;SMAAPARRSVVFVTGNAKKLEEVTQILGDSSPYTLVAKKIDLPEYQGEPDEISVQKCREAARQVQGPVIVEDTCLCFNALGGLPGPYIKWFLEKLKPEGLYKLLAGFEDKSAYALCTFAFSSGNPEEPVRLFKGQTHGLIVEPRGPRDFGWDPCFQPDGYNQT
;
A
#
# COMPACT_ATOMS: atom_id res chain seq x y z
N SER A 1 -8.84 30.42 -26.83
CA SER A 1 -8.82 29.69 -25.55
C SER A 1 -9.08 28.22 -25.86
N MET A 2 -8.05 27.37 -25.91
CA MET A 2 -8.26 25.94 -26.10
C MET A 2 -8.68 25.35 -24.75
N ALA A 3 -9.89 24.81 -24.68
CA ALA A 3 -10.34 24.06 -23.51
C ALA A 3 -9.32 22.93 -23.26
N ALA A 4 -8.86 22.79 -22.02
CA ALA A 4 -8.02 21.67 -21.64
C ALA A 4 -8.75 20.36 -22.01
N PRO A 5 -8.06 19.35 -22.58
CA PRO A 5 -8.69 18.08 -22.91
C PRO A 5 -9.34 17.48 -21.67
N ALA A 6 -10.54 16.92 -21.82
CA ALA A 6 -11.27 16.30 -20.72
C ALA A 6 -10.42 15.17 -20.11
N ARG A 7 -10.03 15.33 -18.85
CA ARG A 7 -9.26 14.33 -18.12
C ARG A 7 -10.14 13.12 -17.82
N ARG A 8 -9.60 11.91 -18.02
CA ARG A 8 -10.32 10.67 -17.73
C ARG A 8 -10.33 10.44 -16.23
N SER A 9 -11.49 10.22 -15.64
CA SER A 9 -11.60 9.96 -14.20
C SER A 9 -11.26 8.52 -13.86
N VAL A 10 -10.48 8.31 -12.81
CA VAL A 10 -10.17 7.00 -12.25
C VAL A 10 -10.50 7.03 -10.77
N VAL A 11 -11.28 6.06 -10.30
CA VAL A 11 -11.61 5.97 -8.87
C VAL A 11 -10.38 5.48 -8.11
N PHE A 12 -9.98 6.21 -7.08
CA PHE A 12 -8.99 5.73 -6.12
C PHE A 12 -9.70 5.25 -4.86
N VAL A 13 -9.64 3.94 -4.58
CA VAL A 13 -10.28 3.39 -3.38
C VAL A 13 -9.40 3.65 -2.18
N THR A 14 -9.75 4.68 -1.43
CA THR A 14 -9.07 5.04 -0.18
C THR A 14 -10.06 5.66 0.79
N GLY A 15 -9.87 5.37 2.08
CA GLY A 15 -10.50 6.12 3.18
C GLY A 15 -9.61 7.22 3.74
N ASN A 16 -8.37 7.34 3.26
CA ASN A 16 -7.35 8.27 3.77
C ASN A 16 -7.14 9.41 2.76
N ALA A 17 -7.59 10.62 3.10
CA ALA A 17 -7.43 11.82 2.28
C ALA A 17 -5.96 12.17 2.01
N LYS A 18 -5.06 11.91 2.96
CA LYS A 18 -3.63 12.18 2.81
C LYS A 18 -3.00 11.30 1.73
N LYS A 19 -3.43 10.03 1.63
CA LYS A 19 -3.01 9.13 0.54
C LYS A 19 -3.43 9.65 -0.84
N LEU A 20 -4.63 10.21 -0.96
CA LEU A 20 -5.06 10.82 -2.24
C LEU A 20 -4.16 12.00 -2.61
N GLU A 21 -3.85 12.86 -1.64
CA GLU A 21 -2.95 14.00 -1.84
C GLU A 21 -1.56 13.53 -2.30
N GLU A 22 -0.95 12.58 -1.59
CA GLU A 22 0.36 12.01 -1.91
C GLU A 22 0.39 11.40 -3.32
N VAL A 23 -0.60 10.57 -3.67
CA VAL A 23 -0.67 9.94 -5.00
C VAL A 23 -0.90 10.99 -6.09
N THR A 24 -1.72 12.00 -5.83
CA THR A 24 -1.99 13.07 -6.80
C THR A 24 -0.73 13.90 -7.07
N GLN A 25 0.07 14.19 -6.03
CA GLN A 25 1.36 14.86 -6.17
C GLN A 25 2.36 14.01 -6.96
N ILE A 26 2.43 12.69 -6.70
CA ILE A 26 3.32 11.77 -7.43
C ILE A 26 2.96 11.69 -8.92
N LEU A 27 1.66 11.63 -9.26
CA LEU A 27 1.21 11.59 -10.66
C LEU A 27 1.47 12.90 -11.41
N GLY A 28 1.47 14.02 -10.68
CA GLY A 28 1.76 15.35 -11.22
C GLY A 28 0.71 15.89 -12.20
N ASP A 29 0.89 17.15 -12.58
CA ASP A 29 -0.09 17.90 -13.39
C ASP A 29 -0.16 17.48 -14.86
N SER A 30 0.83 16.73 -15.34
CA SER A 30 0.90 16.20 -16.71
C SER A 30 0.06 14.95 -16.92
N SER A 31 -0.47 14.34 -15.85
CA SER A 31 -1.31 13.16 -15.95
C SER A 31 -2.60 13.45 -16.74
N PRO A 32 -2.97 12.61 -17.73
CA PRO A 32 -4.25 12.72 -18.42
C PRO A 32 -5.42 12.23 -17.56
N TYR A 33 -5.14 11.74 -16.35
CA TYR A 33 -6.12 11.18 -15.42
C TYR A 33 -6.39 12.11 -14.23
N THR A 34 -7.64 12.12 -13.78
CA THR A 34 -8.06 12.71 -12.51
C THR A 34 -8.44 11.61 -11.55
N LEU A 35 -7.80 11.57 -10.39
CA LEU A 35 -8.16 10.64 -9.33
C LEU A 35 -9.38 11.15 -8.55
N VAL A 36 -10.37 10.29 -8.39
CA VAL A 36 -11.56 10.55 -7.57
C VAL A 36 -11.53 9.60 -6.39
N ALA A 37 -11.24 10.10 -5.19
CA ALA A 37 -11.30 9.25 -4.01
C ALA A 37 -12.72 8.79 -3.74
N LYS A 38 -12.88 7.48 -3.54
CA LYS A 38 -14.14 6.87 -3.10
C LYS A 38 -13.85 5.87 -2.00
N LYS A 39 -14.53 6.03 -0.87
CA LYS A 39 -14.54 5.00 0.16
C LYS A 39 -15.46 3.86 -0.29
N ILE A 40 -14.89 2.69 -0.51
CA ILE A 40 -15.61 1.47 -0.87
C ILE A 40 -15.27 0.43 0.18
N ASP A 41 -16.28 -0.28 0.67
CA ASP A 41 -16.07 -1.42 1.56
C ASP A 41 -15.62 -2.61 0.71
N LEU A 42 -14.39 -3.06 0.95
CA LEU A 42 -13.76 -4.16 0.23
C LEU A 42 -13.31 -5.21 1.25
N PRO A 43 -13.46 -6.51 0.94
CA PRO A 43 -12.93 -7.56 1.80
C PRO A 43 -11.40 -7.46 1.94
N GLU A 44 -10.90 -7.79 3.12
CA GLU A 44 -9.46 -7.99 3.37
C GLU A 44 -9.15 -9.46 3.08
N TYR A 45 -8.62 -9.75 1.90
CA TYR A 45 -8.31 -11.11 1.46
C TYR A 45 -7.03 -11.64 2.13
N GLN A 46 -6.89 -12.97 2.13
CA GLN A 46 -5.65 -13.66 2.53
C GLN A 46 -5.02 -14.28 1.29
N GLY A 47 -3.69 -14.42 1.30
CA GLY A 47 -2.91 -14.95 0.19
C GLY A 47 -1.60 -14.19 0.00
N GLU A 48 -1.00 -14.37 -1.17
CA GLU A 48 0.19 -13.62 -1.55
C GLU A 48 -0.18 -12.16 -1.91
N PRO A 49 0.74 -11.18 -1.73
CA PRO A 49 0.44 -9.76 -1.94
C PRO A 49 -0.19 -9.44 -3.31
N ASP A 50 0.26 -10.10 -4.38
CA ASP A 50 -0.25 -9.88 -5.73
C ASP A 50 -1.67 -10.41 -5.90
N GLU A 51 -1.95 -11.59 -5.35
CA GLU A 51 -3.26 -12.23 -5.42
C GLU A 51 -4.30 -11.40 -4.67
N ILE A 52 -3.94 -10.93 -3.47
CA ILE A 52 -4.76 -10.02 -2.66
C ILE A 52 -5.06 -8.75 -3.46
N SER A 53 -4.02 -8.10 -4.00
CA SER A 53 -4.16 -6.85 -4.75
C SER A 53 -5.05 -7.01 -5.98
N VAL A 54 -4.92 -8.13 -6.71
CA VAL A 54 -5.75 -8.46 -7.88
C VAL A 54 -7.21 -8.71 -7.47
N GLN A 55 -7.45 -9.53 -6.43
CA GLN A 55 -8.81 -9.83 -5.96
C GLN A 55 -9.52 -8.57 -5.48
N LYS A 56 -8.84 -7.75 -4.68
CA LYS A 56 -9.34 -6.46 -4.19
C LYS A 56 -9.66 -5.49 -5.33
N CYS A 57 -8.79 -5.39 -6.33
CA CYS A 57 -9.01 -4.54 -7.49
C CYS A 57 -10.20 -5.01 -8.34
N ARG A 58 -10.36 -6.34 -8.54
CA ARG A 58 -11.52 -6.91 -9.26
C ARG A 58 -12.84 -6.61 -8.55
N GLU A 59 -12.88 -6.78 -7.23
CA GLU A 59 -14.08 -6.46 -6.44
C GLU A 59 -14.39 -4.96 -6.47
N ALA A 60 -13.36 -4.11 -6.37
CA ALA A 60 -13.52 -2.67 -6.54
C ALA A 60 -14.08 -2.31 -7.92
N ALA A 61 -13.56 -2.92 -8.99
CA ALA A 61 -14.01 -2.67 -10.36
C ALA A 61 -15.48 -3.11 -10.55
N ARG A 62 -15.88 -4.24 -9.94
CA ARG A 62 -17.27 -4.73 -9.95
C ARG A 62 -18.23 -3.73 -9.31
N GLN A 63 -17.84 -3.11 -8.19
CA GLN A 63 -18.67 -2.12 -7.48
C GLN A 63 -18.66 -0.74 -8.15
N VAL A 64 -17.53 -0.34 -8.74
CA VAL A 64 -17.38 0.96 -9.42
C VAL A 64 -18.00 0.96 -10.82
N GLN A 65 -17.98 -0.19 -11.51
CA GLN A 65 -18.37 -0.33 -12.92
C GLN A 65 -17.58 0.62 -13.84
N GLY A 66 -16.26 0.72 -13.62
CA GLY A 66 -15.38 1.61 -14.36
C GLY A 66 -13.94 1.58 -13.87
N PRO A 67 -13.08 2.49 -14.38
CA PRO A 67 -11.67 2.53 -14.04
C PRO A 67 -11.44 2.76 -12.54
N VAL A 68 -10.60 1.91 -11.94
CA VAL A 68 -10.33 1.93 -10.51
C VAL A 68 -8.87 1.59 -10.19
N ILE A 69 -8.36 2.21 -9.15
CA ILE A 69 -7.08 1.92 -8.51
C ILE A 69 -7.35 1.57 -7.05
N VAL A 70 -6.76 0.48 -6.59
CA VAL A 70 -6.64 0.13 -5.17
C VAL A 70 -5.16 0.11 -4.78
N GLU A 71 -4.87 0.24 -3.50
CA GLU A 71 -3.53 0.22 -2.93
C GLU A 71 -3.50 -0.74 -1.74
N ASP A 72 -2.45 -1.56 -1.66
CA ASP A 72 -2.12 -2.40 -0.52
C ASP A 72 -0.68 -2.14 -0.07
N THR A 73 -0.48 -2.07 1.24
CA THR A 73 0.83 -1.85 1.86
C THR A 73 1.18 -3.05 2.74
N CYS A 74 2.31 -3.68 2.46
CA CYS A 74 2.86 -4.78 3.24
C CYS A 74 4.14 -4.33 3.96
N LEU A 75 4.39 -4.90 5.14
CA LEU A 75 5.69 -4.83 5.80
C LEU A 75 6.19 -6.27 6.00
N CYS A 76 7.26 -6.61 5.30
CA CYS A 76 7.70 -7.98 5.12
C CYS A 76 9.03 -8.22 5.83
N PHE A 77 9.08 -9.10 6.83
CA PHE A 77 10.33 -9.43 7.53
C PHE A 77 10.97 -10.64 6.84
N ASN A 78 12.23 -10.51 6.41
CA ASN A 78 12.91 -11.58 5.66
C ASN A 78 13.07 -12.84 6.50
N ALA A 79 13.38 -12.69 7.79
CA ALA A 79 13.48 -13.79 8.76
C ALA A 79 12.17 -14.59 8.94
N LEU A 80 11.01 -14.01 8.64
CA LEU A 80 9.71 -14.66 8.71
C LEU A 80 9.16 -15.04 7.32
N GLY A 81 10.03 -15.13 6.30
CA GLY A 81 9.62 -15.45 4.94
C GLY A 81 8.68 -14.39 4.33
N GLY A 82 8.77 -13.15 4.77
CA GLY A 82 7.94 -12.04 4.31
C GLY A 82 6.71 -11.75 5.17
N LEU A 83 6.44 -12.52 6.23
CA LEU A 83 5.42 -12.16 7.23
C LEU A 83 5.89 -10.98 8.11
N PRO A 84 4.97 -10.18 8.69
CA PRO A 84 3.51 -10.28 8.59
C PRO A 84 2.95 -9.88 7.21
N GLY A 85 3.73 -9.20 6.38
CA GLY A 85 3.39 -8.90 4.99
C GLY A 85 2.04 -8.18 4.86
N PRO A 86 1.07 -8.72 4.11
CA PRO A 86 -0.25 -8.10 3.94
C PRO A 86 -1.06 -8.04 5.25
N TYR A 87 -0.66 -8.79 6.28
CA TYR A 87 -1.35 -8.84 7.57
C TYR A 87 -0.86 -7.78 8.56
N ILE A 88 0.06 -6.89 8.15
CA ILE A 88 0.72 -5.91 9.03
C ILE A 88 -0.25 -5.07 9.86
N LYS A 89 -1.41 -4.71 9.32
CA LYS A 89 -2.46 -3.94 10.03
C LYS A 89 -2.84 -4.60 11.37
N TRP A 90 -3.09 -5.90 11.35
CA TRP A 90 -3.52 -6.66 12.53
C TRP A 90 -2.39 -6.85 13.53
N PHE A 91 -1.18 -7.12 13.02
CA PHE A 91 0.01 -7.25 13.84
C PHE A 91 0.33 -5.92 14.55
N LEU A 92 0.32 -4.80 13.82
CA LEU A 92 0.54 -3.48 14.39
C LEU A 92 -0.52 -3.12 15.44
N GLU A 93 -1.80 -3.41 15.18
CA GLU A 93 -2.88 -3.12 16.12
C GLU A 93 -2.64 -3.78 17.49
N LYS A 94 -2.23 -5.05 17.49
CA LYS A 94 -2.05 -5.86 18.72
C LYS A 94 -0.69 -5.67 19.36
N LEU A 95 0.37 -5.61 18.56
CA LEU A 95 1.74 -5.63 19.04
C LEU A 95 2.31 -4.23 19.26
N LYS A 96 1.77 -3.21 18.58
CA LYS A 96 2.39 -1.88 18.45
C LYS A 96 3.79 -1.98 17.81
N PRO A 97 4.44 -0.85 17.44
CA PRO A 97 5.79 -0.90 16.89
C PRO A 97 6.79 -1.65 17.78
N GLU A 98 6.65 -1.53 19.10
CA GLU A 98 7.52 -2.20 20.08
C GLU A 98 7.39 -3.73 19.99
N GLY A 99 6.17 -4.23 19.82
CA GLY A 99 5.94 -5.67 19.69
C GLY A 99 6.32 -6.20 18.31
N LEU A 100 6.23 -5.39 17.24
CA LEU A 100 6.73 -5.77 15.91
C LEU A 100 8.25 -6.02 15.93
N TYR A 101 9.00 -5.12 16.59
CA TYR A 101 10.43 -5.33 16.81
C TYR A 101 10.71 -6.58 17.65
N LYS A 102 9.98 -6.76 18.77
CA LYS A 102 10.14 -7.93 19.65
C LYS A 102 9.75 -9.25 18.98
N LEU A 103 8.88 -9.23 17.97
CA LEU A 103 8.51 -10.43 17.20
C LEU A 103 9.73 -11.10 16.55
N LEU A 104 10.76 -10.32 16.24
CA LEU A 104 12.01 -10.81 15.67
C LEU A 104 13.06 -11.19 16.70
N ALA A 105 12.80 -11.13 18.01
CA ALA A 105 13.83 -11.31 19.04
C ALA A 105 14.64 -12.62 18.91
N GLY A 106 14.02 -13.70 18.42
CA GLY A 106 14.67 -15.01 18.21
C GLY A 106 15.42 -15.16 16.87
N PHE A 107 15.46 -14.14 16.03
CA PHE A 107 16.11 -14.17 14.72
C PHE A 107 17.29 -13.21 14.68
N GLU A 108 18.43 -13.64 14.13
CA GLU A 108 19.57 -12.73 13.92
C GLU A 108 19.27 -11.72 12.81
N ASP A 109 18.61 -12.18 11.74
CA ASP A 109 18.21 -11.34 10.62
C ASP A 109 17.07 -10.39 11.01
N LYS A 110 17.34 -9.08 10.91
CA LYS A 110 16.37 -8.01 11.12
C LYS A 110 15.97 -7.31 9.83
N SER A 111 16.46 -7.79 8.69
CA SER A 111 16.16 -7.18 7.41
C SER A 111 14.70 -7.37 7.04
N ALA A 112 14.16 -6.32 6.42
CA ALA A 112 12.77 -6.24 6.02
C ALA A 112 12.63 -5.36 4.79
N TYR A 113 11.43 -5.34 4.23
CA TYR A 113 11.07 -4.37 3.22
C TYR A 113 9.62 -3.93 3.38
N ALA A 114 9.38 -2.66 3.11
CA ALA A 114 8.05 -2.13 2.86
C ALA A 114 7.71 -2.33 1.39
N LEU A 115 6.55 -2.91 1.09
CA LEU A 115 6.05 -3.11 -0.26
C LEU A 115 4.72 -2.36 -0.41
N CYS A 116 4.66 -1.45 -1.37
CA CYS A 116 3.42 -0.83 -1.81
C CYS A 116 3.05 -1.38 -3.18
N THR A 117 1.82 -1.87 -3.31
CA THR A 117 1.26 -2.36 -4.57
C THR A 117 0.04 -1.54 -4.93
N PHE A 118 0.09 -0.86 -6.06
CA PHE A 118 -1.09 -0.31 -6.73
C PHE A 118 -1.62 -1.33 -7.73
N ALA A 119 -2.93 -1.55 -7.72
CA ALA A 119 -3.61 -2.41 -8.67
C ALA A 119 -4.66 -1.62 -9.45
N PHE A 120 -4.55 -1.64 -10.77
CA PHE A 120 -5.42 -0.91 -11.69
C PHE A 120 -6.27 -1.85 -12.53
N SER A 121 -7.55 -1.49 -12.67
CA SER A 121 -8.46 -2.07 -13.66
C SER A 121 -9.11 -0.94 -14.47
N SER A 122 -9.33 -1.18 -15.76
CA SER A 122 -10.13 -0.31 -16.62
C SER A 122 -11.64 -0.41 -16.36
N GLY A 123 -12.07 -1.39 -15.56
CA GLY A 123 -13.47 -1.77 -15.38
C GLY A 123 -13.96 -2.84 -16.38
N ASN A 124 -13.17 -3.15 -17.42
CA ASN A 124 -13.44 -4.24 -18.33
C ASN A 124 -13.04 -5.58 -17.69
N PRO A 125 -13.96 -6.54 -17.46
CA PRO A 125 -13.65 -7.82 -16.82
C PRO A 125 -12.73 -8.72 -17.66
N GLU A 126 -12.65 -8.49 -18.98
CA GLU A 126 -11.79 -9.25 -19.90
C GLU A 126 -10.32 -8.76 -19.86
N GLU A 127 -10.06 -7.57 -19.32
CA GLU A 127 -8.71 -7.03 -19.18
C GLU A 127 -8.07 -7.46 -17.85
N PRO A 128 -6.80 -7.89 -17.86
CA PRO A 128 -6.11 -8.24 -16.64
C PRO A 128 -5.88 -6.99 -15.77
N VAL A 129 -5.96 -7.19 -14.45
CA VAL A 129 -5.52 -6.18 -13.47
C VAL A 129 -4.02 -5.94 -13.65
N ARG A 130 -3.62 -4.67 -13.69
CA ARG A 130 -2.21 -4.27 -13.79
C ARG A 130 -1.70 -3.92 -12.40
N LEU A 131 -0.58 -4.53 -12.01
CA LEU A 131 0.09 -4.26 -10.75
C LEU A 131 1.29 -3.33 -10.96
N PHE A 132 1.45 -2.37 -10.07
CA PHE A 132 2.60 -1.47 -9.99
C PHE A 132 3.14 -1.54 -8.57
N LYS A 133 4.43 -1.84 -8.42
CA LYS A 133 5.04 -2.10 -7.12
C LYS A 133 6.16 -1.12 -6.84
N GLY A 134 6.23 -0.66 -5.60
CA GLY A 134 7.37 0.03 -5.03
C GLY A 134 7.84 -0.72 -3.79
N GLN A 135 9.15 -0.91 -3.67
CA GLN A 135 9.75 -1.61 -2.54
C GLN A 135 10.86 -0.76 -1.94
N THR A 136 10.90 -0.70 -0.61
CA THR A 136 11.95 -0.05 0.15
C THR A 136 12.53 -1.06 1.13
N HIS A 137 13.82 -1.34 1.00
CA HIS A 137 14.55 -2.23 1.89
C HIS A 137 15.04 -1.50 3.15
N GLY A 138 15.18 -2.23 4.23
CA GLY A 138 15.60 -1.68 5.52
C GLY A 138 15.71 -2.73 6.61
N LEU A 139 15.71 -2.24 7.84
CA LEU A 139 15.80 -3.02 9.06
C LEU A 139 14.60 -2.76 9.97
N ILE A 140 14.17 -3.81 10.68
CA ILE A 140 13.29 -3.66 11.83
C ILE A 140 14.13 -3.35 13.07
N VAL A 141 13.79 -2.24 13.71
CA VAL A 141 14.59 -1.65 14.80
C VAL A 141 13.72 -1.33 16.00
N GLU A 142 14.35 -1.12 17.15
CA GLU A 142 13.64 -0.61 18.31
C GLU A 142 12.99 0.75 17.98
N PRO A 143 11.70 0.96 18.31
CA PRO A 143 10.94 2.08 17.75
C PRO A 143 11.42 3.48 18.16
N ARG A 144 11.68 4.35 17.17
CA ARG A 144 12.12 5.75 17.36
C ARG A 144 11.13 6.73 16.74
N GLY A 145 11.15 7.99 17.19
CA GLY A 145 10.28 9.03 16.63
C GLY A 145 8.80 8.99 17.09
N PRO A 146 7.91 9.78 16.47
CA PRO A 146 6.50 9.88 16.85
C PRO A 146 5.72 8.60 16.56
N ARG A 147 4.72 8.26 17.39
CA ARG A 147 3.86 7.05 17.21
C ARG A 147 2.61 7.31 16.37
N ASP A 148 2.54 8.47 15.74
CA ASP A 148 1.33 8.96 15.07
C ASP A 148 1.08 8.25 13.74
N PHE A 149 2.10 7.60 13.16
CA PHE A 149 2.04 7.02 11.83
C PHE A 149 2.48 5.55 11.81
N GLY A 150 1.48 4.65 11.85
CA GLY A 150 1.65 3.26 11.45
C GLY A 150 2.79 2.51 12.16
N TRP A 151 3.57 1.80 11.36
CA TRP A 151 4.72 0.99 11.77
C TRP A 151 6.05 1.69 11.49
N ASP A 152 6.04 2.91 10.93
CA ASP A 152 7.22 3.68 10.58
C ASP A 152 8.25 3.76 11.72
N PRO A 153 7.86 3.96 13.00
CA PRO A 153 8.82 4.03 14.10
C PRO A 153 9.76 2.83 14.22
N CYS A 154 9.33 1.63 13.78
CA CYS A 154 10.15 0.42 13.83
C CYS A 154 10.82 0.04 12.51
N PHE A 155 10.71 0.84 11.45
CA PHE A 155 11.33 0.56 10.15
C PHE A 155 12.39 1.60 9.81
N GLN A 156 13.65 1.17 9.70
CA GLN A 156 14.76 2.03 9.26
C GLN A 156 15.12 1.67 7.82
N PRO A 157 14.88 2.56 6.83
CA PRO A 157 15.25 2.30 5.45
C PRO A 157 16.78 2.27 5.26
N ASP A 158 17.23 1.47 4.31
CA ASP A 158 18.65 1.40 3.94
C ASP A 158 19.17 2.76 3.47
N GLY A 159 20.40 3.10 3.86
CA GLY A 159 21.02 4.39 3.56
C GLY A 159 20.68 5.51 4.55
N TYR A 160 19.86 5.23 5.57
CA TYR A 160 19.48 6.17 6.62
C TYR A 160 19.72 5.60 8.01
N ASN A 161 19.84 6.49 9.01
CA ASN A 161 19.93 6.13 10.44
C ASN A 161 18.65 6.51 11.20
N GLN A 162 17.66 7.04 10.49
CA GLN A 162 16.37 7.49 10.99
C GLN A 162 15.28 6.48 10.63
N THR A 163 14.19 6.53 11.39
CA THR A 163 12.93 5.84 11.13
C THR A 163 11.91 6.89 10.73
#